data_AF-A0A094QI19-F1
#
_entry.id   AF-A0A094QI19-F1
#
_cell.length_a   1.000
_cell.length_b   1.000
_cell.length_c   1.000
_cell.angle_alpha   90.00
_cell.angle_beta   90.00
_cell.angle_gamma   90.00
#
_symmetry.space_group_name_H-M   'P 1'
#
loop_
_entity.id
_entity.type
_entity.pdbx_description
1 polymer ?
#
loop_
_entity_poly.entity_id
_entity_poly.type
_entity_poly.pdbx_seq_one_letter_code
_entity_poly.pdbx_strand_id
1 'polypeptide(L)'
;MRKVSGLGFTLILVGALLVPSSSSIANEKFNWKIKKEETRRSTAGYSDSMSYAVGASIEFKVSCPATDFYIEAVRIGYYEGDQGKRISESKKIPCLDQSRLDSKQWKATAQINTGLFPHGMYLFIIRDSDNYSSYIPIVLREKSAKAKAVFSVPTMTMQAYNTWTGADTYGGADGFESRLRVVDFRKPFDEGNGAGKYLRYVHPLIVHIERLKLDVSYVADTDIHFDKKILADKKVFISAGHDEYWTTQERENVIKAREGGMNTIFFGANAGYWNTRLEKSSTRKSITMEIFKSKDEDPNKENPTIKFRDLGKPEPELTGLEYKCFPGRGSLEVKEPQSFVFNGIKDFSNLDLEGLVGPEVDSLLSSSSKIGTVVNLAQARVRCGTKWYAPRYGQMNMIISTTIGQSGGNFATGTMGWVTKGLSAPEKSDIGSFTRIVTKNVLEKAIQGPLR
;
A
#
# COMPACT_ATOMS: atom_id res chain seq x y z
N MET A 1 3.18 -60.20 -76.45
CA MET A 1 1.88 -60.87 -76.22
C MET A 1 1.29 -60.34 -74.92
N ARG A 2 0.02 -59.92 -74.96
CA ARG A 2 -0.73 -59.32 -73.84
C ARG A 2 -0.68 -60.20 -72.57
N LYS A 3 -0.62 -59.56 -71.39
CA LYS A 3 -1.47 -59.91 -70.25
C LYS A 3 -1.60 -58.75 -69.26
N VAL A 4 -2.81 -58.63 -68.74
CA VAL A 4 -3.41 -57.57 -67.93
C VAL A 4 -3.43 -58.01 -66.46
N SER A 5 -3.22 -57.08 -65.53
CA SER A 5 -3.81 -56.98 -64.17
C SER A 5 -2.89 -56.11 -63.30
N GLY A 6 -3.28 -55.18 -62.45
CA GLY A 6 -4.55 -54.59 -62.03
C GLY A 6 -4.16 -53.59 -60.92
N LEU A 7 -4.70 -52.37 -60.96
CA LEU A 7 -4.37 -51.29 -60.03
C LEU A 7 -5.03 -51.52 -58.66
N GLY A 8 -4.23 -51.59 -57.59
CA GLY A 8 -4.70 -51.53 -56.20
C GLY A 8 -4.39 -50.15 -55.60
N PHE A 9 -5.44 -49.41 -55.23
CA PHE A 9 -5.36 -48.16 -54.47
C PHE A 9 -5.23 -48.47 -52.97
N THR A 10 -4.18 -47.95 -52.32
CA THR A 10 -3.95 -48.04 -50.88
C THR A 10 -4.74 -46.94 -50.15
N LEU A 11 -5.64 -47.36 -49.25
CA LEU A 11 -6.39 -46.49 -48.34
C LEU A 11 -5.46 -45.94 -47.24
N ILE A 12 -5.36 -44.62 -47.10
CA ILE A 12 -4.66 -43.97 -45.98
C ILE A 12 -5.68 -43.73 -44.85
N LEU A 13 -5.49 -44.42 -43.72
CA LEU A 13 -6.25 -44.19 -42.48
C LEU A 13 -5.72 -42.94 -41.79
N VAL A 14 -6.54 -41.88 -41.70
CA VAL A 14 -6.26 -40.69 -40.88
C VAL A 14 -6.78 -40.96 -39.48
N GLY A 15 -5.88 -41.19 -38.53
CA GLY A 15 -6.21 -41.29 -37.10
C GLY A 15 -6.54 -39.91 -36.53
N ALA A 16 -7.80 -39.71 -36.14
CA ALA A 16 -8.22 -38.53 -35.38
C ALA A 16 -7.65 -38.62 -33.96
N LEU A 17 -6.71 -37.72 -33.64
CA LEU A 17 -6.24 -37.48 -32.27
C LEU A 17 -7.37 -36.81 -31.49
N LEU A 18 -7.97 -37.55 -30.56
CA LEU A 18 -8.89 -37.04 -29.54
C LEU A 18 -8.11 -36.10 -28.61
N VAL A 19 -8.33 -34.79 -28.78
CA VAL A 19 -7.94 -33.78 -27.80
C VAL A 19 -8.87 -33.94 -26.59
N PRO A 20 -8.37 -34.12 -25.36
CA PRO A 20 -9.23 -34.20 -24.19
C PRO A 20 -9.91 -32.85 -23.98
N SER A 21 -11.24 -32.84 -24.00
CA SER A 21 -12.07 -31.70 -23.67
C SER A 21 -11.83 -31.25 -22.23
N SER A 22 -11.31 -30.04 -22.06
CA SER A 22 -11.18 -29.37 -20.77
C SER A 22 -12.55 -28.88 -20.29
N SER A 23 -13.33 -29.74 -19.65
CA SER A 23 -14.51 -29.31 -18.92
C SER A 23 -14.96 -30.37 -17.90
N SER A 24 -14.44 -30.30 -16.69
CA SER A 24 -15.20 -30.47 -15.42
C SER A 24 -14.24 -30.55 -14.23
N ILE A 25 -13.57 -29.44 -13.92
CA ILE A 25 -13.31 -29.10 -12.51
C ILE A 25 -14.04 -27.78 -12.35
N ALA A 26 -15.16 -27.79 -11.64
CA ALA A 26 -15.76 -26.56 -11.16
C ALA A 26 -14.63 -25.81 -10.43
N ASN A 27 -14.28 -24.63 -10.95
CA ASN A 27 -13.24 -23.76 -10.42
C ASN A 27 -13.56 -23.53 -8.94
N GLU A 28 -12.91 -24.29 -8.04
CA GLU A 28 -12.99 -24.00 -6.63
C GLU A 28 -12.42 -22.58 -6.49
N LYS A 29 -13.28 -21.66 -6.06
CA LYS A 29 -12.95 -20.23 -6.04
C LYS A 29 -11.74 -20.07 -5.13
N PHE A 30 -10.57 -19.81 -5.73
CA PHE A 30 -9.32 -19.59 -5.02
C PHE A 30 -9.53 -18.51 -3.95
N ASN A 31 -9.61 -18.92 -2.68
CA ASN A 31 -9.88 -18.00 -1.59
C ASN A 31 -8.58 -17.59 -0.90
N TRP A 32 -7.96 -16.53 -1.40
CA TRP A 32 -6.79 -15.93 -0.77
C TRP A 32 -7.13 -15.17 0.52
N LYS A 33 -8.41 -14.90 0.82
CA LYS A 33 -8.81 -14.15 2.01
C LYS A 33 -8.83 -15.05 3.25
N ILE A 34 -7.86 -14.82 4.14
CA ILE A 34 -7.77 -15.45 5.46
C ILE A 34 -8.84 -14.88 6.40
N LYS A 35 -9.60 -15.75 7.06
CA LYS A 35 -10.53 -15.38 8.14
C LYS A 35 -9.81 -15.34 9.49
N LYS A 36 -10.35 -14.61 10.47
CA LYS A 36 -9.68 -14.42 11.77
C LYS A 36 -9.45 -15.74 12.50
N GLU A 37 -10.42 -16.64 12.45
CA GLU A 37 -10.38 -17.98 13.03
C GLU A 37 -9.34 -18.91 12.38
N GLU A 38 -8.90 -18.59 11.16
CA GLU A 38 -7.84 -19.31 10.43
C GLU A 38 -6.45 -18.78 10.78
N THR A 39 -6.29 -17.99 11.85
CA THR A 39 -4.98 -17.42 12.25
C THR A 39 -4.56 -17.85 13.65
N ARG A 40 -3.26 -18.06 13.82
CA ARG A 40 -2.61 -18.19 15.13
C ARG A 40 -1.25 -17.55 15.09
N ARG A 41 -0.83 -16.93 16.20
CA ARG A 41 0.47 -16.23 16.29
C ARG A 41 1.66 -17.15 15.98
N SER A 42 1.57 -18.44 16.31
CA SER A 42 2.64 -19.40 16.05
C SER A 42 2.78 -19.81 14.57
N THR A 43 1.78 -19.52 13.72
CA THR A 43 1.82 -19.67 12.26
C THR A 43 1.94 -18.29 11.62
N ALA A 44 3.17 -17.86 11.39
CA ALA A 44 3.48 -16.53 10.88
C ALA A 44 4.83 -16.52 10.17
N GLY A 45 5.10 -15.48 9.38
CA GLY A 45 6.39 -15.33 8.75
C GLY A 45 6.68 -13.93 8.26
N TYR A 46 7.92 -13.76 7.81
CA TYR A 46 8.40 -12.54 7.20
C TYR A 46 9.56 -12.86 6.25
N SER A 47 10.02 -11.85 5.52
CA SER A 47 11.28 -11.90 4.77
C SER A 47 12.16 -10.69 5.13
N ASP A 48 13.45 -10.70 4.79
CA ASP A 48 14.39 -9.68 5.30
C ASP A 48 14.07 -8.25 4.83
N SER A 49 13.41 -8.12 3.68
CA SER A 49 12.87 -6.87 3.12
C SER A 49 11.39 -7.03 2.78
N MET A 50 10.66 -5.93 2.72
CA MET A 50 9.28 -5.91 2.18
C MET A 50 9.24 -5.56 0.69
N SER A 51 10.39 -5.33 0.07
CA SER A 51 10.51 -4.96 -1.34
C SER A 51 11.72 -5.61 -2.01
N TYR A 52 11.50 -6.17 -3.20
CA TYR A 52 12.52 -6.83 -4.02
C TYR A 52 12.33 -6.45 -5.49
N ALA A 53 13.41 -6.42 -6.25
CA ALA A 53 13.28 -6.37 -7.70
C ALA A 53 12.68 -7.68 -8.24
N VAL A 54 11.86 -7.61 -9.28
CA VAL A 54 11.38 -8.81 -10.00
C VAL A 54 12.56 -9.72 -10.35
N GLY A 55 12.38 -11.03 -10.21
CA GLY A 55 13.42 -12.03 -10.44
C GLY A 55 14.38 -12.25 -9.27
N ALA A 56 14.16 -11.59 -8.13
CA ALA A 56 14.84 -11.96 -6.90
C ALA A 56 14.43 -13.35 -6.42
N SER A 57 15.35 -14.02 -5.74
CA SER A 57 15.05 -15.18 -4.90
C SER A 57 14.79 -14.70 -3.49
N ILE A 58 13.58 -14.92 -2.97
CA ILE A 58 13.15 -14.40 -1.67
C ILE A 58 13.20 -15.52 -0.64
N GLU A 59 13.93 -15.28 0.45
CA GLU A 59 13.98 -16.18 1.61
C GLU A 59 12.91 -15.80 2.63
N PHE A 60 12.10 -16.78 3.01
CA PHE A 60 11.05 -16.62 4.01
C PHE A 60 11.44 -17.33 5.30
N LYS A 61 11.19 -16.64 6.41
CA LYS A 61 11.36 -17.14 7.77
C LYS A 61 9.97 -17.39 8.32
N VAL A 62 9.56 -18.66 8.30
CA VAL A 62 8.22 -19.09 8.72
C VAL A 62 8.35 -19.87 10.02
N SER A 63 7.45 -19.58 10.96
CA SER A 63 7.16 -20.42 12.11
C SER A 63 5.79 -21.07 11.90
N CYS A 64 5.68 -22.35 12.24
CA CYS A 64 4.41 -23.06 12.40
C CYS A 64 4.62 -24.30 13.28
N PRO A 65 3.68 -24.67 14.15
CA PRO A 65 3.74 -25.90 14.96
C PRO A 65 3.06 -27.11 14.30
N ALA A 66 2.49 -26.93 13.10
CA ALA A 66 1.89 -28.01 12.31
C ALA A 66 2.96 -29.00 11.78
N THR A 67 2.57 -29.99 10.97
CA THR A 67 3.54 -30.91 10.36
C THR A 67 4.25 -30.27 9.17
N ASP A 68 3.48 -29.67 8.28
CA ASP A 68 3.97 -29.01 7.07
C ASP A 68 3.20 -27.72 6.78
N PHE A 69 3.78 -26.90 5.91
CA PHE A 69 3.13 -25.75 5.33
C PHE A 69 3.51 -25.61 3.85
N TYR A 70 2.75 -24.81 3.11
CA TYR A 70 3.15 -24.32 1.80
C TYR A 70 2.91 -22.81 1.71
N ILE A 71 3.50 -22.17 0.70
CA ILE A 71 3.33 -20.75 0.43
C ILE A 71 2.66 -20.54 -0.93
N GLU A 72 1.57 -19.79 -0.95
CA GLU A 72 0.94 -19.31 -2.17
C GLU A 72 1.43 -17.88 -2.45
N ALA A 73 1.83 -17.57 -3.69
CA ALA A 73 2.13 -16.21 -4.10
C ALA A 73 0.90 -15.61 -4.78
N VAL A 74 0.27 -14.59 -4.18
CA VAL A 74 -0.92 -13.95 -4.73
C VAL A 74 -0.60 -12.51 -5.14
N ARG A 75 -0.69 -12.22 -6.44
CA ARG A 75 -0.58 -10.84 -6.94
C ARG A 75 -1.91 -10.13 -6.71
N ILE A 76 -1.88 -9.05 -5.96
CA ILE A 76 -3.05 -8.20 -5.71
C ILE A 76 -3.31 -7.30 -6.93
N GLY A 77 -4.57 -7.14 -7.29
CA GLY A 77 -4.99 -6.30 -8.42
C GLY A 77 -6.47 -6.43 -8.68
N TYR A 78 -6.92 -6.13 -9.90
CA TYR A 78 -8.31 -6.34 -10.31
C TYR A 78 -8.40 -7.39 -11.42
N TYR A 79 -9.13 -8.48 -11.15
CA TYR A 79 -9.29 -9.62 -12.04
C TYR A 79 -10.78 -9.97 -12.17
N GLU A 80 -11.53 -9.14 -12.89
CA GLU A 80 -12.95 -9.37 -13.24
C GLU A 80 -13.84 -9.70 -12.03
N GLY A 81 -13.68 -8.93 -10.94
CA GLY A 81 -14.44 -9.11 -9.70
C GLY A 81 -13.68 -9.83 -8.58
N ASP A 82 -12.55 -10.49 -8.90
CA ASP A 82 -11.56 -10.87 -7.89
C ASP A 82 -10.51 -9.76 -7.69
N GLN A 83 -9.89 -9.78 -6.52
CA GLN A 83 -8.93 -8.79 -6.05
C GLN A 83 -7.51 -9.38 -5.87
N GLY A 84 -7.34 -10.68 -6.15
CA GLY A 84 -6.06 -11.37 -6.09
C GLY A 84 -6.02 -12.52 -7.09
N LYS A 85 -4.83 -12.78 -7.66
CA LYS A 85 -4.59 -13.92 -8.55
C LYS A 85 -3.41 -14.73 -8.01
N ARG A 86 -3.62 -16.03 -7.80
CA ARG A 86 -2.51 -16.95 -7.47
C ARG A 86 -1.57 -17.03 -8.67
N ILE A 87 -0.30 -16.69 -8.44
CA ILE A 87 0.78 -16.75 -9.42
C ILE A 87 1.56 -18.06 -9.28
N SER A 88 1.77 -18.52 -8.06
CA SER A 88 2.45 -19.78 -7.77
C SER A 88 2.01 -20.38 -6.45
N GLU A 89 2.39 -21.63 -6.26
CA GLU A 89 2.28 -22.39 -5.02
C GLU A 89 3.60 -23.15 -4.82
N SER A 90 4.14 -23.16 -3.61
CA SER A 90 5.32 -23.96 -3.29
C SER A 90 4.94 -25.42 -3.08
N LYS A 91 5.94 -26.32 -3.10
CA LYS A 91 5.77 -27.65 -2.48
C LYS A 91 5.51 -27.49 -0.98
N LYS A 92 5.02 -28.56 -0.36
CA LYS A 92 4.99 -28.68 1.11
C LYS A 92 6.40 -28.65 1.70
N ILE A 93 6.53 -27.95 2.81
CA ILE A 93 7.78 -27.70 3.52
C ILE A 93 7.54 -28.10 4.99
N PRO A 94 8.41 -28.91 5.60
CA PRO A 94 8.31 -29.23 7.01
C PRO A 94 8.27 -27.96 7.87
N CYS A 95 7.33 -27.92 8.81
CA CYS A 95 7.25 -26.83 9.77
C CYS A 95 8.45 -26.83 10.72
N LEU A 96 8.89 -25.62 11.08
CA LEU A 96 9.82 -25.39 12.17
C LEU A 96 9.13 -24.40 13.12
N ASP A 97 8.79 -24.83 14.33
CA ASP A 97 8.22 -23.92 15.33
C ASP A 97 9.34 -23.05 15.91
N GLN A 98 9.32 -21.77 15.52
CA GLN A 98 10.28 -20.76 15.98
C GLN A 98 9.58 -19.70 16.85
N SER A 99 8.29 -19.90 17.16
CA SER A 99 7.41 -18.89 17.76
C SER A 99 7.84 -18.42 19.16
N ARG A 100 8.70 -19.20 19.83
CA ARG A 100 9.28 -18.89 21.15
C ARG A 100 10.62 -18.13 21.07
N LEU A 101 11.20 -17.98 19.89
CA LEU A 101 12.45 -17.25 19.67
C LEU A 101 12.15 -15.78 19.35
N ASP A 102 13.12 -14.90 19.62
CA ASP A 102 13.11 -13.56 19.02
C ASP A 102 13.06 -13.72 17.49
N SER A 103 12.15 -13.00 16.83
CA SER A 103 11.94 -13.13 15.39
C SER A 103 13.22 -12.85 14.59
N LYS A 104 14.12 -12.00 15.08
CA LYS A 104 15.43 -11.73 14.46
C LYS A 104 16.35 -12.95 14.41
N GLN A 105 16.09 -13.97 15.23
CA GLN A 105 16.83 -15.22 15.29
C GLN A 105 16.20 -16.33 14.43
N TRP A 106 15.04 -16.09 13.82
CA TRP A 106 14.38 -17.07 12.97
C TRP A 106 15.23 -17.41 11.75
N LYS A 107 15.36 -18.70 11.48
CA LYS A 107 16.03 -19.26 10.32
C LYS A 107 15.07 -19.27 9.13
N ALA A 108 15.63 -19.11 7.93
CA ALA A 108 14.88 -19.27 6.70
C ALA A 108 14.42 -20.72 6.56
N THR A 109 13.15 -20.91 6.21
CA THR A 109 12.53 -22.24 6.03
C THR A 109 12.05 -22.45 4.59
N ALA A 110 11.87 -21.37 3.82
CA ALA A 110 11.46 -21.45 2.43
C ALA A 110 12.20 -20.43 1.56
N GLN A 111 12.32 -20.74 0.28
CA GLN A 111 12.84 -19.83 -0.74
C GLN A 111 11.95 -19.89 -1.98
N ILE A 112 11.55 -18.73 -2.51
CA ILE A 112 10.73 -18.62 -3.73
C ILE A 112 11.46 -17.75 -4.76
N ASN A 113 11.64 -18.30 -5.95
CA ASN A 113 12.18 -17.57 -7.09
C ASN A 113 11.06 -16.83 -7.83
N THR A 114 11.21 -15.51 -7.97
CA THR A 114 10.21 -14.63 -8.60
C THR A 114 10.50 -14.33 -10.07
N GLY A 115 11.34 -15.14 -10.74
CA GLY A 115 11.82 -14.95 -12.11
C GLY A 115 10.73 -14.68 -13.15
N LEU A 116 9.60 -15.37 -13.03
CA LEU A 116 8.45 -15.25 -13.94
C LEU A 116 7.31 -14.39 -13.37
N PHE A 117 7.48 -13.79 -12.19
CA PHE A 117 6.41 -13.07 -11.53
C PHE A 117 6.31 -11.66 -12.11
N PRO A 118 5.10 -11.18 -12.45
CA PRO A 118 4.89 -9.78 -12.77
C PRO A 118 5.29 -8.87 -11.60
N HIS A 119 5.69 -7.63 -11.87
CA HIS A 119 5.81 -6.63 -10.81
C HIS A 119 4.42 -6.34 -10.19
N GLY A 120 4.42 -5.84 -8.97
CA GLY A 120 3.19 -5.50 -8.26
C GLY A 120 3.27 -5.75 -6.76
N MET A 121 2.13 -5.57 -6.10
CA MET A 121 1.95 -5.93 -4.71
C MET A 121 1.54 -7.39 -4.57
N TYR A 122 2.19 -8.12 -3.67
CA TYR A 122 1.92 -9.52 -3.39
C TYR A 122 1.56 -9.72 -1.93
N LEU A 123 0.60 -10.60 -1.70
CA LEU A 123 0.45 -11.30 -0.44
C LEU A 123 0.96 -12.73 -0.65
N PHE A 124 2.09 -13.06 -0.04
CA PHE A 124 2.48 -14.45 0.12
C PHE A 124 1.68 -15.05 1.28
N ILE A 125 1.10 -16.22 1.09
CA ILE A 125 0.17 -16.81 2.06
C ILE A 125 0.78 -18.10 2.57
N ILE A 126 1.14 -18.13 3.85
CA ILE A 126 1.47 -19.38 4.55
C ILE A 126 0.16 -20.13 4.77
N ARG A 127 0.14 -21.41 4.42
CA ARG A 127 -0.96 -22.35 4.67
C ARG A 127 -0.37 -23.57 5.39
N ASP A 128 -0.68 -23.77 6.65
CA ASP A 128 -0.19 -24.92 7.41
C ASP A 128 -1.17 -26.10 7.41
N SER A 129 -0.67 -27.29 7.76
CA SER A 129 -1.46 -28.53 7.75
C SER A 129 -2.55 -28.61 8.82
N ASP A 130 -2.56 -27.69 9.78
CA ASP A 130 -3.61 -27.56 10.80
C ASP A 130 -4.72 -26.57 10.38
N ASN A 131 -4.67 -26.09 9.12
CA ASN A 131 -5.56 -25.09 8.53
C ASN A 131 -5.40 -23.67 9.09
N TYR A 132 -4.26 -23.35 9.70
CA TYR A 132 -3.91 -21.96 10.02
C TYR A 132 -3.13 -21.32 8.88
N SER A 133 -3.33 -20.01 8.72
CA SER A 133 -2.78 -19.22 7.63
C SER A 133 -2.27 -17.87 8.11
N SER A 134 -1.32 -17.31 7.37
CA SER A 134 -0.83 -15.93 7.61
C SER A 134 -0.27 -15.31 6.34
N TYR A 135 -0.43 -14.01 6.18
CA TYR A 135 0.11 -13.26 5.07
C TYR A 135 1.55 -12.79 5.32
N ILE A 136 2.27 -12.57 4.22
CA ILE A 136 3.53 -11.84 4.16
C ILE A 136 3.43 -10.84 2.99
N PRO A 137 3.20 -9.54 3.26
CA PRO A 137 3.10 -8.52 2.23
C PRO A 137 4.47 -8.19 1.64
N ILE A 138 4.60 -8.28 0.32
CA ILE A 138 5.84 -8.01 -0.42
C ILE A 138 5.55 -7.22 -1.69
N VAL A 139 6.36 -6.20 -1.95
CA VAL A 139 6.41 -5.49 -3.22
C VAL A 139 7.44 -6.14 -4.15
N LEU A 140 7.02 -6.52 -5.35
CA LEU A 140 7.94 -6.85 -6.45
C LEU A 140 8.04 -5.65 -7.38
N ARG A 141 9.19 -4.97 -7.34
CA ARG A 141 9.47 -3.77 -8.12
C ARG A 141 9.81 -4.08 -9.56
N GLU A 142 9.35 -3.21 -10.46
CA GLU A 142 9.71 -3.25 -11.87
C GLU A 142 11.23 -3.10 -12.05
N LYS A 143 11.83 -3.86 -12.98
CA LYS A 143 13.28 -3.76 -13.27
C LYS A 143 13.66 -2.48 -14.01
N SER A 144 12.82 -2.02 -14.94
CA SER A 144 13.14 -0.94 -15.88
C SER A 144 12.48 0.40 -15.57
N ALA A 145 11.72 0.50 -14.47
CA ALA A 145 10.99 1.71 -14.06
C ALA A 145 10.27 2.43 -15.22
N LYS A 146 9.66 1.70 -16.16
CA LYS A 146 8.97 2.27 -17.33
C LYS A 146 7.61 2.84 -17.01
N ALA A 147 7.00 2.40 -15.90
CA ALA A 147 5.65 2.83 -15.55
C ALA A 147 5.54 4.35 -15.42
N LYS A 148 4.46 4.96 -15.91
CA LYS A 148 4.25 6.42 -15.79
C LYS A 148 3.93 6.89 -14.38
N ALA A 149 3.42 6.02 -13.51
CA ALA A 149 3.14 6.33 -12.12
C ALA A 149 3.88 5.40 -11.15
N VAL A 150 4.05 5.86 -9.93
CA VAL A 150 4.60 5.08 -8.81
C VAL A 150 3.66 5.15 -7.62
N PHE A 151 3.29 3.97 -7.10
CA PHE A 151 2.55 3.79 -5.87
C PHE A 151 3.51 3.45 -4.74
N SER A 152 3.53 4.25 -3.69
CA SER A 152 4.34 4.00 -2.48
C SER A 152 3.51 3.23 -1.45
N VAL A 153 3.97 2.02 -1.11
CA VAL A 153 3.43 1.24 0.00
C VAL A 153 4.09 1.74 1.30
N PRO A 154 3.31 2.19 2.30
CA PRO A 154 3.82 2.83 3.51
C PRO A 154 4.35 1.79 4.52
N THR A 155 5.45 1.11 4.18
CA THR A 155 6.00 0.02 4.99
C THR A 155 6.55 0.48 6.34
N MET A 156 7.06 1.71 6.42
CA MET A 156 7.47 2.34 7.68
C MET A 156 6.28 2.54 8.61
N THR A 157 5.16 3.07 8.12
CA THR A 157 3.92 3.18 8.90
C THR A 157 3.40 1.79 9.30
N MET A 158 3.44 0.80 8.42
CA MET A 158 3.02 -0.56 8.78
C MET A 158 3.86 -1.11 9.95
N GLN A 159 5.19 -0.92 9.93
CA GLN A 159 6.09 -1.42 10.98
C GLN A 159 6.04 -0.58 12.26
N ALA A 160 5.77 0.72 12.17
CA ALA A 160 5.65 1.62 13.31
C ALA A 160 4.52 1.21 14.29
N TYR A 161 3.50 0.53 13.78
CA TYR A 161 2.35 0.03 14.53
C TYR A 161 2.35 -1.49 14.74
N ASN A 162 3.45 -2.16 14.41
CA ASN A 162 3.53 -3.61 14.51
C ASN A 162 3.91 -4.03 15.94
N THR A 163 2.94 -4.50 16.73
CA THR A 163 3.12 -4.90 18.14
C THR A 163 3.66 -6.33 18.31
N TRP A 164 4.20 -6.95 17.24
CA TRP A 164 4.68 -8.34 17.26
C TRP A 164 5.69 -8.64 18.39
N THR A 165 6.48 -7.66 18.81
CA THR A 165 7.46 -7.80 19.89
C THR A 165 6.90 -7.43 21.27
N GLY A 166 5.59 -7.20 21.40
CA GLY A 166 4.91 -6.76 22.63
C GLY A 166 4.83 -5.24 22.80
N ALA A 167 5.41 -4.48 21.87
CA ALA A 167 5.37 -3.01 21.83
C ALA A 167 5.42 -2.52 20.38
N ASP A 168 4.92 -1.32 20.13
CA ASP A 168 5.09 -0.55 18.89
C ASP A 168 5.66 0.84 19.22
N THR A 169 5.66 1.76 18.25
CA THR A 169 6.16 3.13 18.46
C THR A 169 5.23 4.02 19.27
N TYR A 170 4.07 3.54 19.69
CA TYR A 170 3.06 4.26 20.47
C TYR A 170 2.87 3.71 21.89
N GLY A 171 3.26 2.47 22.15
CA GLY A 171 3.29 1.94 23.51
C GLY A 171 3.81 0.52 23.64
N GLY A 172 4.03 0.13 24.89
CA GLY A 172 4.34 -1.24 25.31
C GLY A 172 3.62 -1.56 26.63
N ALA A 173 4.20 -2.46 27.43
CA ALA A 173 3.61 -2.93 28.69
C ALA A 173 3.28 -1.79 29.68
N ASP A 174 4.11 -0.75 29.73
CA ASP A 174 3.98 0.39 30.66
C ASP A 174 3.49 1.67 29.95
N GLY A 175 2.78 1.53 28.83
CA GLY A 175 2.30 2.66 28.04
C GLY A 175 3.40 3.32 27.19
N PHE A 176 3.30 4.63 26.97
CA PHE A 176 4.14 5.37 25.99
C PHE A 176 5.65 5.32 26.29
N GLU A 177 6.05 5.26 27.56
CA GLU A 177 7.47 5.21 27.92
C GLU A 177 8.15 3.90 27.49
N SER A 178 7.38 2.81 27.50
CA SER A 178 7.82 1.47 27.06
C SER A 178 7.69 1.24 25.54
N ARG A 179 7.41 2.28 24.75
CA ARG A 179 7.35 2.20 23.28
C ARG A 179 8.69 1.82 22.66
N LEU A 180 8.64 1.25 21.47
CA LEU A 180 9.82 1.06 20.63
C LEU A 180 10.32 2.41 20.11
N ARG A 181 11.61 2.68 20.35
CA ARG A 181 12.36 3.79 19.73
C ARG A 181 13.13 3.35 18.48
N VAL A 182 13.40 2.04 18.37
CA VAL A 182 14.00 1.39 17.22
C VAL A 182 13.13 0.22 16.81
N VAL A 183 12.72 0.18 15.55
CA VAL A 183 11.86 -0.84 14.97
C VAL A 183 12.67 -1.67 13.99
N ASP A 184 12.92 -2.94 14.31
CA ASP A 184 13.52 -3.90 13.39
C ASP A 184 12.43 -4.50 12.49
N PHE A 185 12.65 -4.51 11.17
CA PHE A 185 11.68 -5.00 10.20
C PHE A 185 11.68 -6.54 10.11
N ARG A 186 12.63 -7.24 10.75
CA ARG A 186 12.72 -8.71 10.82
C ARG A 186 11.73 -9.32 11.81
N LYS A 187 10.45 -9.06 11.57
CA LYS A 187 9.33 -9.57 12.35
C LYS A 187 8.10 -9.74 11.46
N PRO A 188 7.26 -10.77 11.70
CA PRO A 188 5.93 -10.83 11.13
C PRO A 188 5.06 -9.65 11.58
N PHE A 189 3.93 -9.45 10.91
CA PHE A 189 2.87 -8.59 11.41
C PHE A 189 1.88 -9.40 12.27
N ASP A 190 1.43 -8.80 13.35
CA ASP A 190 0.43 -9.35 14.27
C ASP A 190 -1.01 -8.89 13.96
N GLU A 191 -1.17 -7.80 13.22
CA GLU A 191 -2.46 -7.35 12.69
C GLU A 191 -2.72 -7.85 11.26
N GLY A 192 -3.99 -7.79 10.85
CA GLY A 192 -4.40 -8.05 9.47
C GLY A 192 -4.08 -9.46 8.98
N ASN A 193 -4.06 -10.44 9.89
CA ASN A 193 -3.70 -11.83 9.59
C ASN A 193 -2.29 -11.97 8.98
N GLY A 194 -1.34 -11.15 9.40
CA GLY A 194 0.02 -11.09 8.84
C GLY A 194 0.21 -10.01 7.76
N ALA A 195 -0.87 -9.36 7.30
CA ALA A 195 -0.76 -8.26 6.34
C ALA A 195 -0.49 -6.90 7.00
N GLY A 196 -0.44 -6.84 8.33
CA GLY A 196 -0.35 -5.60 9.09
C GLY A 196 -1.48 -4.66 8.69
N LYS A 197 -1.13 -3.41 8.39
CA LYS A 197 -2.06 -2.35 8.02
C LYS A 197 -2.42 -2.31 6.52
N TYR A 198 -1.87 -3.22 5.70
CA TYR A 198 -2.05 -3.25 4.23
C TYR A 198 -3.53 -3.34 3.81
N LEU A 199 -4.25 -4.35 4.31
CA LEU A 199 -5.62 -4.65 3.89
C LEU A 199 -6.59 -3.49 4.13
N ARG A 200 -6.28 -2.64 5.12
CA ARG A 200 -7.13 -1.53 5.54
C ARG A 200 -6.83 -0.23 4.80
N TYR A 201 -5.56 0.17 4.69
CA TYR A 201 -5.19 1.50 4.19
C TYR A 201 -4.57 1.50 2.79
N VAL A 202 -4.28 0.33 2.22
CA VAL A 202 -3.57 0.20 0.94
C VAL A 202 -4.38 -0.59 -0.09
N HIS A 203 -4.86 -1.78 0.31
CA HIS A 203 -5.52 -2.74 -0.59
C HIS A 203 -6.67 -2.16 -1.44
N PRO A 204 -7.67 -1.43 -0.89
CA PRO A 204 -8.79 -0.94 -1.69
C PRO A 204 -8.35 0.02 -2.80
N LEU A 205 -7.30 0.81 -2.55
CA LEU A 205 -6.76 1.76 -3.52
C LEU A 205 -5.97 1.06 -4.62
N ILE A 206 -5.14 0.06 -4.29
CA ILE A 206 -4.42 -0.74 -5.31
C ILE A 206 -5.40 -1.44 -6.24
N VAL A 207 -6.43 -2.09 -5.71
CA VAL A 207 -7.47 -2.77 -6.51
C VAL A 207 -8.16 -1.78 -7.45
N HIS A 208 -8.50 -0.58 -6.97
CA HIS A 208 -9.14 0.43 -7.81
C HIS A 208 -8.19 0.94 -8.91
N ILE A 209 -6.93 1.22 -8.59
CA ILE A 209 -5.91 1.63 -9.57
C ILE A 209 -5.73 0.57 -10.67
N GLU A 210 -5.62 -0.70 -10.30
CA GLU A 210 -5.45 -1.80 -11.27
C GLU A 210 -6.69 -1.95 -12.16
N ARG A 211 -7.90 -1.68 -11.63
CA ARG A 211 -9.13 -1.66 -12.43
C ARG A 211 -9.11 -0.57 -13.51
N LEU A 212 -8.47 0.56 -13.24
CA LEU A 212 -8.29 1.63 -14.21
C LEU A 212 -7.26 1.29 -15.31
N LYS A 213 -6.55 0.17 -15.19
CA LYS A 213 -5.50 -0.28 -16.14
C LYS A 213 -4.44 0.79 -16.39
N LEU A 214 -4.13 1.57 -15.35
CA LEU A 214 -3.07 2.57 -15.41
C LEU A 214 -1.70 1.90 -15.32
N ASP A 215 -0.73 2.50 -15.99
CA ASP A 215 0.65 2.04 -15.98
C ASP A 215 1.35 2.48 -14.69
N VAL A 216 1.24 1.64 -13.65
CA VAL A 216 1.70 1.92 -12.28
C VAL A 216 2.74 0.92 -11.81
N SER A 217 3.87 1.44 -11.35
CA SER A 217 4.88 0.67 -10.62
C SER A 217 4.60 0.74 -9.11
N TYR A 218 4.91 -0.33 -8.39
CA TYR A 218 4.74 -0.40 -6.94
C TYR A 218 6.11 -0.47 -6.28
N VAL A 219 6.30 0.31 -5.21
CA VAL A 219 7.53 0.34 -4.40
C VAL A 219 7.18 0.40 -2.92
N ALA A 220 8.11 0.04 -2.04
CA ALA A 220 8.03 0.45 -0.65
C ALA A 220 8.56 1.89 -0.52
N ASP A 221 8.00 2.67 0.41
CA ASP A 221 8.53 3.96 0.87
C ASP A 221 10.05 3.94 1.11
N THR A 222 10.54 2.88 1.76
CA THR A 222 11.97 2.67 2.01
C THR A 222 12.81 2.58 0.74
N ASP A 223 12.27 2.10 -0.39
CA ASP A 223 13.01 2.09 -1.65
C ASP A 223 13.30 3.51 -2.15
N ILE A 224 12.35 4.45 -1.98
CA ILE A 224 12.49 5.85 -2.38
C ILE A 224 13.55 6.56 -1.53
N HIS A 225 13.68 6.18 -0.26
CA HIS A 225 14.78 6.62 0.58
C HIS A 225 16.15 6.20 0.00
N PHE A 226 16.31 4.94 -0.39
CA PHE A 226 17.60 4.40 -0.83
C PHE A 226 17.94 4.65 -2.31
N ASP A 227 16.95 4.85 -3.17
CA ASP A 227 17.17 5.07 -4.61
C ASP A 227 16.17 6.07 -5.19
N LYS A 228 16.60 7.33 -5.29
CA LYS A 228 15.81 8.41 -5.91
C LYS A 228 15.48 8.15 -7.39
N LYS A 229 16.23 7.28 -8.10
CA LYS A 229 15.98 7.01 -9.53
C LYS A 229 14.64 6.30 -9.76
N ILE A 230 14.05 5.73 -8.72
CA ILE A 230 12.69 5.17 -8.77
C ILE A 230 11.65 6.20 -9.20
N LEU A 231 11.88 7.49 -8.87
CA LEU A 231 11.01 8.60 -9.23
C LEU A 231 11.36 9.23 -10.59
N ALA A 232 12.45 8.80 -11.23
CA ALA A 232 12.87 9.36 -12.52
C ALA A 232 11.80 9.09 -13.58
N ASP A 233 11.52 10.12 -14.38
CA ASP A 233 10.57 10.11 -15.50
C ASP A 233 9.10 9.75 -15.14
N LYS A 234 8.80 9.60 -13.84
CA LYS A 234 7.42 9.40 -13.36
C LYS A 234 6.61 10.68 -13.52
N LYS A 235 5.35 10.52 -13.89
CA LYS A 235 4.36 11.60 -13.96
C LYS A 235 3.56 11.75 -12.68
N VAL A 236 3.49 10.70 -11.85
CA VAL A 236 2.65 10.69 -10.66
C VAL A 236 3.28 9.86 -9.54
N PHE A 237 3.38 10.43 -8.35
CA PHE A 237 3.56 9.73 -7.08
C PHE A 237 2.20 9.59 -6.37
N ILE A 238 1.90 8.38 -5.88
CA ILE A 238 0.65 8.05 -5.22
C ILE A 238 0.94 7.53 -3.80
N SER A 239 0.40 8.22 -2.80
CA SER A 239 0.40 7.83 -1.38
C SER A 239 -0.93 7.20 -0.98
N ALA A 240 -0.84 6.18 -0.14
CA ALA A 240 -1.97 5.42 0.36
C ALA A 240 -2.81 6.17 1.42
N GLY A 241 -3.76 5.48 2.04
CA GLY A 241 -4.73 6.07 2.96
C GLY A 241 -4.15 6.49 4.33
N HIS A 242 -2.98 5.98 4.73
CA HIS A 242 -2.29 6.35 5.97
C HIS A 242 -0.79 6.12 5.81
N ASP A 243 -0.04 7.22 5.66
CA ASP A 243 1.38 7.23 5.28
C ASP A 243 2.17 8.17 6.21
N GLU A 244 2.14 7.87 7.50
CA GLU A 244 2.51 8.78 8.58
C GLU A 244 4.03 8.93 8.84
N TYR A 245 4.82 7.87 8.57
CA TYR A 245 6.23 7.80 8.94
C TYR A 245 7.08 7.95 7.69
N TRP A 246 7.86 9.03 7.62
CA TRP A 246 8.67 9.36 6.45
C TRP A 246 10.10 9.62 6.87
N THR A 247 11.05 9.36 5.98
CA THR A 247 12.42 9.87 6.19
C THR A 247 12.57 11.24 5.55
N THR A 248 13.48 12.06 6.08
CA THR A 248 13.86 13.32 5.42
C THR A 248 14.30 13.09 3.97
N GLN A 249 15.07 12.03 3.71
CA GLN A 249 15.58 11.72 2.37
C GLN A 249 14.47 11.37 1.37
N GLU A 250 13.51 10.53 1.77
CA GLU A 250 12.35 10.19 0.95
C GLU A 250 11.51 11.44 0.63
N ARG A 251 11.18 12.23 1.67
CA ARG A 251 10.40 13.46 1.54
C ARG A 251 11.05 14.42 0.54
N GLU A 252 12.36 14.61 0.65
CA GLU A 252 13.11 15.47 -0.27
C GLU A 252 13.17 14.92 -1.70
N ASN A 253 13.28 13.60 -1.87
CA ASN A 253 13.24 12.98 -3.19
C ASN A 253 11.87 13.20 -3.87
N VAL A 254 10.77 13.04 -3.14
CA VAL A 254 9.41 13.27 -3.65
C VAL A 254 9.18 14.74 -3.99
N ILE A 255 9.57 15.67 -3.10
CA ILE A 255 9.42 17.12 -3.36
C ILE A 255 10.24 17.54 -4.58
N LYS A 256 11.50 17.12 -4.70
CA LYS A 256 12.35 17.44 -5.87
C LYS A 256 11.77 16.87 -7.16
N ALA A 257 11.23 15.65 -7.13
CA ALA A 257 10.58 15.08 -8.28
C ALA A 257 9.30 15.87 -8.66
N ARG A 258 8.56 16.40 -7.68
CA ARG A 258 7.44 17.31 -7.95
C ARG A 258 7.88 18.63 -8.58
N GLU A 259 8.94 19.24 -8.07
CA GLU A 259 9.55 20.43 -8.67
C GLU A 259 10.00 20.18 -10.12
N GLY A 260 10.38 18.93 -10.44
CA GLY A 260 10.70 18.47 -11.80
C GLY A 260 9.52 18.09 -12.68
N GLY A 261 8.27 18.27 -12.25
CA GLY A 261 7.07 18.04 -13.07
C GLY A 261 6.25 16.80 -12.75
N MET A 262 6.65 16.00 -11.76
CA MET A 262 5.85 14.87 -11.28
C MET A 262 4.68 15.37 -10.41
N ASN A 263 3.48 14.85 -10.58
CA ASN A 263 2.37 15.14 -9.66
C ASN A 263 2.50 14.34 -8.36
N THR A 264 2.03 14.89 -7.24
CA THR A 264 1.90 14.14 -5.97
C THR A 264 0.43 14.02 -5.57
N ILE A 265 0.00 12.81 -5.22
CA ILE A 265 -1.40 12.52 -4.90
C ILE A 265 -1.48 11.75 -3.57
N PHE A 266 -2.18 12.32 -2.60
CA PHE A 266 -2.38 11.75 -1.27
C PHE A 266 -3.85 11.39 -1.07
N PHE A 267 -4.16 10.08 -1.04
CA PHE A 267 -5.52 9.57 -0.83
C PHE A 267 -5.85 9.33 0.65
N GLY A 268 -5.11 9.94 1.57
CA GLY A 268 -5.21 9.74 3.01
C GLY A 268 -5.20 11.04 3.81
N ALA A 269 -4.89 10.90 5.09
CA ALA A 269 -4.53 11.99 5.99
C ALA A 269 -3.32 11.58 6.84
N ASN A 270 -2.79 12.54 7.59
CA ASN A 270 -1.65 12.39 8.48
C ASN A 270 -0.39 11.90 7.75
N ALA A 271 -0.23 12.27 6.47
CA ALA A 271 0.91 11.84 5.67
C ALA A 271 2.15 12.70 6.00
N GLY A 272 3.30 12.04 6.21
CA GLY A 272 4.56 12.72 6.51
C GLY A 272 4.57 13.47 7.84
N TYR A 273 3.93 12.93 8.88
CA TYR A 273 3.86 13.54 10.21
C TYR A 273 5.17 13.37 10.99
N TRP A 274 5.67 12.13 11.08
CA TRP A 274 6.89 11.79 11.83
C TRP A 274 8.10 11.69 10.91
N ASN A 275 9.19 12.40 11.25
CA ASN A 275 10.50 12.19 10.66
C ASN A 275 11.20 11.00 11.33
N THR A 276 11.61 10.04 10.51
CA THR A 276 12.30 8.82 10.92
C THR A 276 13.70 8.75 10.31
N ARG A 277 14.55 7.91 10.89
CA ARG A 277 15.84 7.52 10.29
C ARG A 277 15.83 6.04 9.99
N LEU A 278 16.42 5.67 8.85
CA LEU A 278 16.59 4.27 8.47
C LEU A 278 18.05 3.90 8.51
N GLU A 279 18.33 2.71 9.03
CA GLU A 279 19.64 2.09 8.92
C GLU A 279 19.52 0.74 8.22
N LYS A 280 20.49 0.43 7.36
CA LYS A 280 20.64 -0.90 6.80
C LYS A 280 21.60 -1.69 7.67
N SER A 281 21.27 -2.95 7.90
CA SER A 281 22.21 -3.95 8.44
C SER A 281 23.51 -3.97 7.62
N SER A 282 24.59 -4.48 8.23
CA SER A 282 25.88 -4.68 7.56
C SER A 282 25.79 -5.54 6.29
N THR A 283 24.86 -6.50 6.25
CA THR A 283 24.56 -7.32 5.07
C THR A 283 23.65 -6.63 4.05
N ARG A 284 23.13 -5.44 4.36
CA ARG A 284 22.16 -4.64 3.59
C ARG A 284 20.86 -5.36 3.26
N LYS A 285 20.56 -6.46 3.96
CA LYS A 285 19.36 -7.28 3.73
C LYS A 285 18.16 -6.83 4.56
N SER A 286 18.40 -6.35 5.78
CA SER A 286 17.36 -5.85 6.69
C SER A 286 17.50 -4.38 7.01
N ILE A 287 16.37 -3.78 7.40
CA ILE A 287 16.20 -2.37 7.73
C ILE A 287 15.77 -2.24 9.20
N THR A 288 16.34 -1.27 9.89
CA THR A 288 15.80 -0.74 11.16
C THR A 288 15.34 0.69 10.95
N MET A 289 14.29 1.08 11.68
CA MET A 289 13.74 2.43 11.68
C MET A 289 13.80 3.02 13.09
N GLU A 290 14.44 4.17 13.23
CA GLU A 290 14.50 4.92 14.48
C GLU A 290 13.44 6.01 14.52
N ILE A 291 12.73 6.10 15.65
CA ILE A 291 11.74 7.13 15.93
C ILE A 291 11.59 7.35 17.44
N PHE A 292 12.19 8.43 17.94
CA PHE A 292 12.18 8.78 19.35
C PHE A 292 10.96 9.62 19.74
N LYS A 293 10.38 10.39 18.81
CA LYS A 293 9.25 11.32 19.05
C LYS A 293 9.55 12.44 20.06
N SER A 294 10.80 12.55 20.51
CA SER A 294 11.29 13.54 21.45
C SER A 294 12.74 13.88 21.10
N LYS A 295 13.04 15.18 20.99
CA LYS A 295 14.41 15.65 20.76
C LYS A 295 15.31 15.34 21.95
N ASP A 296 14.75 15.35 23.16
CA ASP A 296 15.51 15.14 24.41
C ASP A 296 15.88 13.67 24.59
N GLU A 297 15.07 12.75 24.10
CA GLU A 297 15.37 11.31 24.14
C GLU A 297 16.27 10.84 23.00
N ASP A 298 16.26 11.52 21.85
CA ASP A 298 17.00 11.08 20.67
C ASP A 298 18.52 11.24 20.87
N PRO A 299 19.34 10.19 20.76
CA PRO A 299 20.79 10.31 20.90
C PRO A 299 21.43 11.17 19.80
N ASN A 300 20.81 11.26 18.63
CA ASN A 300 21.27 12.14 17.54
C ASN A 300 20.55 13.50 17.62
N LYS A 301 21.14 14.44 18.34
CA LYS A 301 20.59 15.78 18.57
C LYS A 301 20.60 16.68 17.34
N GLU A 302 21.48 16.42 16.37
CA GLU A 302 21.61 17.20 15.14
C GLU A 302 20.45 16.91 14.18
N ASN A 303 20.02 15.65 14.11
CA ASN A 303 18.96 15.20 13.21
C ASN A 303 17.88 14.40 13.96
N PRO A 304 17.14 15.01 14.90
CA PRO A 304 16.22 14.28 15.76
C PRO A 304 15.01 13.75 15.00
N THR A 305 14.49 12.62 15.44
CA THR A 305 13.30 11.95 14.91
C THR A 305 12.05 12.42 15.66
N ILE A 306 11.57 13.59 15.25
CA ILE A 306 10.39 14.27 15.78
C ILE A 306 9.42 14.61 14.65
N LYS A 307 8.38 15.41 14.90
CA LYS A 307 7.47 15.81 13.84
C LYS A 307 8.21 16.66 12.80
N PHE A 308 7.86 16.49 11.53
CA PHE A 308 8.48 17.25 10.45
C PHE A 308 8.30 18.77 10.62
N ARG A 309 7.14 19.22 11.10
CA ARG A 309 6.90 20.65 11.41
C ARG A 309 7.82 21.21 12.49
N ASP A 310 8.19 20.41 13.49
CA ASP A 310 9.07 20.84 14.58
C ASP A 310 10.53 20.94 14.11
N LEU A 311 10.84 20.38 12.92
CA LEU A 311 12.11 20.56 12.19
C LEU A 311 12.05 21.72 11.18
N GLY A 312 10.97 22.52 11.17
CA GLY A 312 10.77 23.59 10.18
C GLY A 312 10.41 23.10 8.78
N LYS A 313 9.98 21.84 8.63
CA LYS A 313 9.58 21.21 7.36
C LYS A 313 8.09 20.80 7.42
N PRO A 314 7.13 21.73 7.57
CA PRO A 314 5.73 21.36 7.85
C PRO A 314 5.09 20.55 6.72
N GLU A 315 4.07 19.77 7.06
CA GLU A 315 3.38 18.84 6.17
C GLU A 315 2.85 19.48 4.86
N PRO A 316 2.36 20.75 4.86
CA PRO A 316 1.92 21.40 3.63
C PRO A 316 3.00 21.57 2.55
N GLU A 317 4.30 21.53 2.86
CA GLU A 317 5.28 21.50 1.77
C GLU A 317 5.21 20.18 0.97
N LEU A 318 4.80 19.08 1.60
CA LEU A 318 4.65 17.77 0.97
C LEU A 318 3.25 17.58 0.40
N THR A 319 2.21 17.73 1.21
CA THR A 319 0.83 17.32 0.89
C THR A 319 -0.10 18.50 0.56
N GLY A 320 0.30 19.72 0.94
CA GLY A 320 -0.53 20.93 0.90
C GLY A 320 -1.53 21.04 2.05
N LEU A 321 -1.60 20.04 2.92
CA LEU A 321 -2.47 20.01 4.08
C LEU A 321 -1.65 19.71 5.35
N GLU A 322 -2.16 20.17 6.48
CA GLU A 322 -1.55 19.94 7.78
C GLU A 322 -2.45 19.03 8.62
N TYR A 323 -1.86 18.04 9.32
CA TYR A 323 -2.61 17.18 10.23
C TYR A 323 -3.42 17.98 11.23
N LYS A 324 -4.74 17.70 11.30
CA LYS A 324 -5.66 18.39 12.18
C LYS A 324 -5.95 17.60 13.45
N CYS A 325 -6.53 16.40 13.32
CA CYS A 325 -6.97 15.65 14.49
C CYS A 325 -7.34 14.18 14.24
N PHE A 326 -7.38 13.47 15.37
CA PHE A 326 -7.90 12.12 15.56
C PHE A 326 -8.73 12.04 16.86
N PRO A 327 -9.80 11.23 16.91
CA PRO A 327 -10.62 10.90 15.75
C PRO A 327 -11.34 12.16 15.26
N GLY A 328 -11.34 12.40 13.96
CA GLY A 328 -12.16 13.40 13.27
C GLY A 328 -13.37 12.76 12.61
N ARG A 329 -14.53 13.44 12.66
CA ARG A 329 -15.75 13.05 11.94
C ARG A 329 -16.49 14.28 11.45
N GLY A 330 -17.06 14.21 10.26
CA GLY A 330 -17.85 15.28 9.67
C GLY A 330 -18.54 14.83 8.39
N SER A 331 -19.25 15.75 7.75
CA SER A 331 -19.87 15.55 6.43
C SER A 331 -19.12 16.37 5.40
N LEU A 332 -18.70 15.73 4.31
CA LEU A 332 -17.99 16.38 3.22
C LEU A 332 -18.95 17.28 2.44
N GLU A 333 -18.55 18.52 2.22
CA GLU A 333 -19.25 19.52 1.42
C GLU A 333 -18.36 19.90 0.23
N VAL A 334 -18.86 19.72 -0.99
CA VAL A 334 -18.15 20.10 -2.22
C VAL A 334 -18.23 21.61 -2.41
N LYS A 335 -17.07 22.23 -2.69
CA LYS A 335 -16.93 23.68 -2.90
C LYS A 335 -16.71 24.07 -4.35
N GLU A 336 -16.06 23.21 -5.12
CA GLU A 336 -15.77 23.44 -6.52
C GLU A 336 -16.39 22.35 -7.41
N PRO A 337 -17.74 22.26 -7.50
CA PRO A 337 -18.42 21.16 -8.18
C PRO A 337 -18.14 21.11 -9.69
N GLN A 338 -17.69 22.22 -10.28
CA GLN A 338 -17.30 22.33 -11.69
C GLN A 338 -15.87 21.85 -11.99
N SER A 339 -15.08 21.54 -10.95
CA SER A 339 -13.74 21.02 -11.12
C SER A 339 -13.75 19.68 -11.86
N PHE A 340 -12.78 19.47 -12.75
CA PHE A 340 -12.64 18.20 -13.48
C PHE A 340 -12.58 16.98 -12.56
N VAL A 341 -12.13 17.19 -11.32
CA VAL A 341 -12.05 16.19 -10.26
C VAL A 341 -13.39 15.52 -10.05
N PHE A 342 -14.50 16.26 -10.16
CA PHE A 342 -15.85 15.73 -9.93
C PHE A 342 -16.63 15.41 -11.20
N ASN A 343 -16.00 15.45 -12.39
CA ASN A 343 -16.66 15.10 -13.65
C ASN A 343 -17.32 13.71 -13.57
N GLY A 344 -18.63 13.65 -13.87
CA GLY A 344 -19.42 12.42 -13.82
C GLY A 344 -20.18 12.20 -12.51
N ILE A 345 -19.94 13.01 -11.48
CA ILE A 345 -20.82 13.05 -10.30
C ILE A 345 -22.04 13.90 -10.64
N LYS A 346 -23.23 13.35 -10.38
CA LYS A 346 -24.50 14.03 -10.56
C LYS A 346 -25.05 14.42 -9.20
N ASP A 347 -25.64 15.61 -9.13
CA ASP A 347 -26.38 16.13 -7.98
C ASP A 347 -25.65 16.01 -6.62
N PHE A 348 -24.78 16.98 -6.31
CA PHE A 348 -24.09 17.06 -5.03
C PHE A 348 -25.01 17.30 -3.83
N SER A 349 -26.26 17.73 -4.04
CA SER A 349 -27.17 18.10 -2.95
C SER A 349 -27.76 16.89 -2.21
N ASN A 350 -27.72 15.71 -2.83
CA ASN A 350 -28.35 14.49 -2.32
C ASN A 350 -27.35 13.32 -2.10
N LEU A 351 -26.04 13.57 -2.12
CA LEU A 351 -25.04 12.50 -1.92
C LEU A 351 -24.92 12.09 -0.46
N ASP A 352 -25.16 10.82 -0.16
CA ASP A 352 -24.80 10.24 1.14
C ASP A 352 -23.31 9.88 1.19
N LEU A 353 -22.52 10.79 1.76
CA LEU A 353 -21.09 10.62 2.00
C LEU A 353 -20.78 10.35 3.48
N GLU A 354 -21.74 9.86 4.26
CA GLU A 354 -21.55 9.59 5.69
C GLU A 354 -20.37 8.65 5.92
N GLY A 355 -19.52 9.02 6.89
CA GLY A 355 -18.35 8.24 7.28
C GLY A 355 -17.13 8.40 6.37
N LEU A 356 -17.22 9.17 5.27
CA LEU A 356 -16.07 9.46 4.40
C LEU A 356 -14.98 10.28 5.12
N VAL A 357 -15.38 11.16 6.04
CA VAL A 357 -14.47 12.03 6.78
C VAL A 357 -14.05 11.37 8.10
N GLY A 358 -12.76 11.08 8.23
CA GLY A 358 -12.12 10.46 9.39
C GLY A 358 -11.48 9.11 9.07
N PRO A 359 -10.95 8.37 10.06
CA PRO A 359 -10.79 8.79 11.45
C PRO A 359 -9.72 9.87 11.63
N GLU A 360 -8.81 10.07 10.69
CA GLU A 360 -7.89 11.21 10.71
C GLU A 360 -8.17 12.13 9.54
N VAL A 361 -7.91 13.40 9.78
CA VAL A 361 -8.19 14.48 8.85
C VAL A 361 -7.08 15.52 8.85
N ASP A 362 -6.81 16.06 7.67
CA ASP A 362 -5.88 17.15 7.45
C ASP A 362 -6.64 18.40 6.97
N SER A 363 -6.06 19.58 7.19
CA SER A 363 -6.72 20.86 6.92
C SER A 363 -5.73 21.94 6.48
N LEU A 364 -6.25 23.00 5.88
CA LEU A 364 -5.52 24.22 5.52
C LEU A 364 -5.24 25.09 6.77
N LEU A 365 -4.48 24.56 7.73
CA LEU A 365 -4.07 25.29 8.94
C LEU A 365 -2.88 26.21 8.70
N SER A 366 -2.00 25.81 7.78
CA SER A 366 -0.85 26.58 7.32
C SER A 366 -0.69 26.38 5.82
N SER A 367 0.13 27.23 5.19
CA SER A 367 0.39 27.20 3.76
C SER A 367 1.88 27.07 3.48
N SER A 368 2.22 26.58 2.28
CA SER A 368 3.59 26.55 1.78
C SER A 368 3.62 27.09 0.36
N SER A 369 4.50 28.05 0.09
CA SER A 369 4.72 28.53 -1.27
C SER A 369 5.24 27.45 -2.22
N LYS A 370 5.84 26.36 -1.68
CA LYS A 370 6.34 25.21 -2.46
C LYS A 370 5.27 24.40 -3.16
N ILE A 371 3.99 24.59 -2.82
CA ILE A 371 2.89 23.82 -3.42
C ILE A 371 2.04 24.61 -4.42
N GLY A 372 2.38 25.89 -4.64
CA GLY A 372 1.72 26.75 -5.61
C GLY A 372 0.33 27.22 -5.17
N THR A 373 -0.52 27.51 -6.15
CA THR A 373 -1.89 28.01 -5.90
C THR A 373 -2.77 26.85 -5.46
N VAL A 374 -3.34 26.96 -4.26
CA VAL A 374 -4.23 25.94 -3.66
C VAL A 374 -5.69 26.29 -3.93
N VAL A 375 -6.45 25.30 -4.39
CA VAL A 375 -7.90 25.35 -4.58
C VAL A 375 -8.54 24.36 -3.60
N ASN A 376 -9.45 24.87 -2.75
CA ASN A 376 -10.22 24.06 -1.79
C ASN A 376 -11.41 23.42 -2.52
N LEU A 377 -11.27 22.16 -2.93
CA LEU A 377 -12.27 21.45 -3.72
C LEU A 377 -13.49 21.02 -2.90
N ALA A 378 -13.25 20.59 -1.68
CA ALA A 378 -14.27 20.19 -0.73
C ALA A 378 -13.76 20.36 0.70
N GLN A 379 -14.66 20.46 1.67
CA GLN A 379 -14.30 20.61 3.07
C GLN A 379 -15.31 19.92 3.98
N ALA A 380 -14.97 19.76 5.25
CA ALA A 380 -15.94 19.34 6.27
C ALA A 380 -15.69 20.09 7.56
N ARG A 381 -16.76 20.50 8.24
CA ARG A 381 -16.68 20.83 9.67
C ARG A 381 -16.49 19.53 10.43
N VAL A 382 -15.38 19.39 11.13
CA VAL A 382 -15.05 18.16 11.85
C VAL A 382 -15.19 18.33 13.35
N ARG A 383 -15.79 17.33 13.98
CA ARG A 383 -15.70 17.11 15.43
C ARG A 383 -14.48 16.24 15.70
N CYS A 384 -13.53 16.80 16.44
CA CYS A 384 -12.30 16.15 16.87
C CYS A 384 -12.45 15.60 18.30
N GLY A 385 -11.87 14.43 18.54
CA GLY A 385 -11.83 13.80 19.85
C GLY A 385 -12.98 12.84 20.11
N THR A 386 -12.91 12.15 21.25
CA THR A 386 -13.97 11.23 21.71
C THR A 386 -14.95 11.95 22.63
N LYS A 387 -15.97 11.26 23.14
CA LYS A 387 -16.86 11.80 24.18
C LYS A 387 -16.16 12.10 25.51
N TRP A 388 -14.95 11.59 25.71
CA TRP A 388 -14.16 11.69 26.95
C TRP A 388 -13.21 12.88 26.97
N TYR A 389 -13.07 13.58 25.84
CA TYR A 389 -12.35 14.84 25.71
C TYR A 389 -13.33 15.90 25.22
N ALA A 390 -13.24 17.14 25.70
CA ALA A 390 -14.11 18.21 25.24
C ALA A 390 -14.04 18.30 23.69
N PRO A 391 -15.16 18.16 22.96
CA PRO A 391 -15.14 18.11 21.51
C PRO A 391 -14.56 19.42 20.98
N ARG A 392 -13.42 19.33 20.30
CA ARG A 392 -12.85 20.46 19.57
C ARG A 392 -13.41 20.42 18.16
N TYR A 393 -13.76 21.58 17.63
CA TYR A 393 -14.15 21.68 16.23
C TYR A 393 -12.93 22.06 15.39
N GLY A 394 -12.87 21.48 14.20
CA GLY A 394 -11.87 21.79 13.20
C GLY A 394 -12.49 21.85 11.82
N GLN A 395 -11.63 21.98 10.82
CA GLN A 395 -11.98 21.71 9.45
C GLN A 395 -11.17 20.53 8.93
N MET A 396 -11.68 19.92 7.88
CA MET A 396 -10.97 19.04 6.98
C MET A 396 -11.07 19.67 5.60
N ASN A 397 -10.01 19.58 4.80
CA ASN A 397 -10.00 20.10 3.44
C ASN A 397 -9.53 19.03 2.46
N MET A 398 -10.15 19.03 1.30
CA MET A 398 -9.70 18.30 0.12
C MET A 398 -9.28 19.34 -0.90
N ILE A 399 -8.07 19.21 -1.43
CA ILE A 399 -7.44 20.25 -2.25
C ILE A 399 -6.90 19.69 -3.55
N ILE A 400 -6.83 20.58 -4.53
CA ILE A 400 -5.87 20.50 -5.62
C ILE A 400 -5.00 21.74 -5.58
N SER A 401 -3.77 21.61 -6.01
CA SER A 401 -2.81 22.69 -6.04
C SER A 401 -2.02 22.62 -7.33
N THR A 402 -1.87 23.78 -7.95
CA THR A 402 -1.30 23.93 -9.29
C THR A 402 -0.11 24.88 -9.21
N THR A 403 0.96 24.55 -9.92
CA THR A 403 2.17 25.36 -9.98
C THR A 403 2.36 25.95 -11.38
N ILE A 404 2.89 27.17 -11.47
CA ILE A 404 3.28 27.79 -12.74
C ILE A 404 4.62 27.17 -13.18
N GLY A 405 4.79 26.96 -14.49
CA GLY A 405 6.04 26.47 -15.07
C GLY A 405 6.10 24.95 -15.24
N GLN A 406 7.25 24.37 -14.90
CA GLN A 406 7.54 22.95 -15.12
C GLN A 406 7.16 22.04 -13.94
N SER A 407 6.92 22.61 -12.76
CA SER A 407 6.53 21.86 -11.56
C SER A 407 5.22 21.10 -11.75
N GLY A 408 5.11 19.95 -11.08
CA GLY A 408 3.89 19.16 -11.00
C GLY A 408 2.90 19.78 -10.02
N GLY A 409 1.63 19.42 -10.17
CA GLY A 409 0.60 19.78 -9.21
C GLY A 409 0.48 18.75 -8.09
N ASN A 410 -0.35 19.07 -7.10
CA ASN A 410 -0.61 18.19 -5.97
C ASN A 410 -2.10 18.06 -5.68
N PHE A 411 -2.54 16.87 -5.32
CA PHE A 411 -3.90 16.58 -4.88
C PHE A 411 -3.86 15.87 -3.53
N ALA A 412 -4.70 16.28 -2.60
CA ALA A 412 -4.82 15.61 -1.31
C ALA A 412 -6.29 15.53 -0.88
N THR A 413 -6.72 14.33 -0.48
CA THR A 413 -8.09 14.12 0.00
C THR A 413 -8.29 14.65 1.41
N GLY A 414 -7.22 14.71 2.22
CA GLY A 414 -7.26 15.19 3.61
C GLY A 414 -8.03 14.27 4.55
N THR A 415 -8.27 13.01 4.17
CA THR A 415 -8.92 12.04 5.06
C THR A 415 -8.54 10.58 4.77
N MET A 416 -8.29 9.81 5.83
CA MET A 416 -8.10 8.36 5.77
C MET A 416 -9.37 7.60 5.30
N GLY A 417 -10.53 8.21 5.43
CA GLY A 417 -11.83 7.61 5.13
C GLY A 417 -12.02 7.39 3.64
N TRP A 418 -11.26 8.10 2.82
CA TRP A 418 -11.22 7.91 1.37
C TRP A 418 -10.96 6.45 0.99
N VAL A 419 -9.92 5.85 1.58
CA VAL A 419 -9.58 4.43 1.35
C VAL A 419 -10.42 3.52 2.24
N THR A 420 -10.50 3.82 3.53
CA THR A 420 -11.06 2.88 4.54
C THR A 420 -12.58 2.77 4.53
N LYS A 421 -13.26 3.76 3.95
CA LYS A 421 -14.72 3.80 3.85
C LYS A 421 -15.16 3.95 2.40
N GLY A 422 -14.67 4.93 1.67
CA GLY A 422 -15.08 5.19 0.29
C GLY A 422 -14.72 4.07 -0.68
N LEU A 423 -13.43 3.85 -0.95
CA LEU A 423 -12.98 2.81 -1.88
C LEU A 423 -13.30 1.38 -1.39
N SER A 424 -13.54 1.22 -0.08
CA SER A 424 -13.98 -0.04 0.53
C SER A 424 -15.51 -0.27 0.45
N ALA A 425 -16.31 0.76 0.17
CA ALA A 425 -17.77 0.65 0.09
C ALA A 425 -18.23 -0.03 -1.20
N PRO A 426 -19.48 -0.57 -1.22
CA PRO A 426 -20.10 -1.06 -2.44
C PRO A 426 -20.02 -0.04 -3.58
N GLU A 427 -19.80 -0.51 -4.80
CA GLU A 427 -19.60 0.38 -5.96
C GLU A 427 -20.82 1.27 -6.26
N LYS A 428 -22.02 0.77 -5.96
CA LYS A 428 -23.28 1.47 -6.22
C LYS A 428 -23.74 2.39 -5.10
N SER A 429 -23.06 2.43 -3.95
CA SER A 429 -23.39 3.42 -2.92
C SER A 429 -22.82 4.78 -3.29
N ASP A 430 -23.42 5.87 -2.80
CA ASP A 430 -22.98 7.23 -3.10
C ASP A 430 -21.51 7.45 -2.73
N ILE A 431 -21.11 7.14 -1.49
CA ILE A 431 -19.71 7.20 -1.05
C ILE A 431 -18.75 6.35 -1.91
N GLY A 432 -19.20 5.16 -2.34
CA GLY A 432 -18.39 4.24 -3.14
C GLY A 432 -18.24 4.70 -4.59
N SER A 433 -19.29 5.25 -5.18
CA SER A 433 -19.29 5.82 -6.52
C SER A 433 -18.48 7.12 -6.56
N PHE A 434 -18.75 8.04 -5.61
CA PHE A 434 -18.07 9.33 -5.46
C PHE A 434 -16.55 9.15 -5.39
N THR A 435 -16.06 8.34 -4.45
CA THR A 435 -14.61 8.17 -4.27
C THR A 435 -13.93 7.50 -5.47
N ARG A 436 -14.59 6.56 -6.15
CA ARG A 436 -14.05 5.91 -7.35
C ARG A 436 -13.99 6.85 -8.55
N ILE A 437 -15.02 7.65 -8.77
CA ILE A 437 -15.07 8.66 -9.85
C ILE A 437 -13.97 9.69 -9.65
N VAL A 438 -13.87 10.27 -8.44
CA VAL A 438 -12.85 11.28 -8.16
C VAL A 438 -11.44 10.69 -8.27
N THR A 439 -11.20 9.51 -7.68
CA THR A 439 -9.90 8.83 -7.79
C THR A 439 -9.51 8.59 -9.25
N LYS A 440 -10.47 8.14 -10.09
CA LYS A 440 -10.27 7.94 -11.52
C LYS A 440 -9.89 9.25 -12.22
N ASN A 441 -10.68 10.30 -12.05
CA ASN A 441 -10.49 11.58 -12.73
C ASN A 441 -9.13 12.20 -12.42
N VAL A 442 -8.72 12.18 -11.14
CA VAL A 442 -7.43 12.73 -10.71
C VAL A 442 -6.28 11.93 -11.31
N LEU A 443 -6.32 10.59 -11.23
CA LEU A 443 -5.24 9.74 -11.73
C LEU A 443 -5.11 9.78 -13.26
N GLU A 444 -6.23 9.70 -13.98
CA GLU A 444 -6.25 9.79 -15.45
C GLU A 444 -5.75 11.14 -15.95
N LYS A 445 -6.04 12.23 -15.23
CA LYS A 445 -5.51 13.56 -15.56
C LYS A 445 -4.01 13.65 -15.24
N ALA A 446 -3.60 13.23 -14.05
CA ALA A 446 -2.22 13.36 -13.58
C ALA A 446 -1.22 12.52 -14.39
N ILE A 447 -1.63 11.37 -14.94
CA ILE A 447 -0.74 10.53 -15.75
C ILE A 447 -0.44 11.12 -17.13
N GLN A 448 -1.24 12.10 -17.59
CA GLN A 448 -1.05 12.80 -18.86
C GLN A 448 -0.03 13.94 -18.75
N GLY A 449 0.18 14.48 -17.55
CA GLY A 449 1.11 15.60 -17.31
C GLY A 449 0.77 16.35 -16.02
N PRO A 450 1.47 17.47 -15.74
CA PRO A 450 1.21 18.29 -14.56
C PRO A 450 -0.27 18.67 -14.40
N LEU A 451 -0.81 18.50 -13.19
CA LEU A 451 -2.13 18.99 -12.80
C LEU A 451 -2.13 20.52 -12.85
N ARG A 452 -3.02 21.09 -13.65
CA ARG A 452 -3.19 22.52 -13.91
C ARG A 452 -4.65 22.88 -13.92
#